data_AF-A0A7S3AG85-F1
#
_entry.id   AF-A0A7S3AG85-F1
#
_cell.length_a   1.000
_cell.length_b   1.000
_cell.length_c   1.000
_cell.angle_alpha   90.00
_cell.angle_beta   90.00
_cell.angle_gamma   90.00
#
_symmetry.space_group_name_H-M   'P 1'
#
loop_
_entity.id
_entity.type
_entity.pdbx_description
1 polymer ?
#
loop_
_entity_poly.entity_id
_entity_poly.type
_entity_poly.pdbx_seq_one_letter_code
_entity_poly.pdbx_strand_id
1 'polypeptide(L)'
;AACFTCQSRNCRDKNPQCPGWAAAGECSSNEDFMLLNCAFSCRSCFLDANSKCRRDDNESPAAVVGTIDATFERLIKQENVTVLHREPWILHFDSFLSEEEADKLVAAAG
;
A
#
# COMPACT_ATOMS: atom_id res chain seq x y z
N ALA A 1 3.25 -0.46 -6.27
CA ALA A 1 4.13 -0.59 -5.09
C ALA A 1 3.31 -0.97 -3.87
N ALA A 2 3.45 -2.21 -3.41
CA ALA A 2 2.88 -2.66 -2.15
C ALA A 2 3.72 -2.10 -0.97
N CYS A 3 3.15 -2.09 0.22
CA CYS A 3 3.74 -1.54 1.45
C CYS A 3 5.08 -2.20 1.88
N PHE A 4 5.54 -3.25 1.20
CA PHE A 4 6.78 -3.98 1.53
C PHE A 4 7.86 -3.97 0.44
N THR A 5 7.67 -3.26 -0.68
CA THR A 5 8.68 -3.15 -1.76
C THR A 5 9.41 -1.80 -1.77
N CYS A 6 9.18 -0.97 -0.76
CA CYS A 6 9.87 0.30 -0.59
C CYS A 6 11.31 0.09 -0.08
N GLN A 7 12.27 -0.03 -0.99
CA GLN A 7 13.69 0.03 -0.61
C GLN A 7 14.20 1.47 -0.80
N SER A 8 14.49 2.16 0.31
CA SER A 8 15.18 3.46 0.25
C SER A 8 16.59 3.28 -0.35
N ARG A 9 16.97 4.14 -1.32
CA ARG A 9 18.34 4.14 -1.92
C ARG A 9 19.42 4.40 -0.88
N ASN A 10 19.06 5.03 0.25
CA ASN A 10 19.98 5.35 1.34
C ASN A 10 19.86 4.36 2.51
N CYS A 11 19.10 3.27 2.36
CA CYS A 11 19.07 2.25 3.39
C CYS A 11 20.38 1.46 3.40
N ARG A 12 21.21 1.76 4.39
CA ARG A 12 22.44 1.06 4.69
C ARG A 12 22.70 1.15 6.18
N ASP A 13 23.49 0.20 6.67
CA ASP A 13 24.06 0.32 7.99
C ASP A 13 25.15 1.40 7.98
N LYS A 14 25.10 2.27 8.98
CA LYS A 14 26.10 3.32 9.21
C LYS A 14 27.27 2.81 10.06
N ASN A 15 27.13 1.63 10.69
CA ASN A 15 28.13 1.04 11.54
C ASN A 15 28.41 -0.42 11.15
N PRO A 16 29.68 -0.86 11.05
CA PRO A 16 30.02 -2.24 10.73
C PRO A 16 29.54 -3.26 11.77
N GLN A 17 29.23 -2.85 13.00
CA GLN A 17 28.72 -3.73 14.07
C GLN A 17 27.20 -3.96 14.01
N CYS A 18 26.48 -3.25 13.14
CA CYS A 18 25.03 -3.38 13.00
C CYS A 18 24.53 -4.84 12.84
N PRO A 19 25.18 -5.72 12.05
CA PRO A 19 24.74 -7.11 11.96
C PRO A 19 24.84 -7.87 13.29
N GLY A 20 25.90 -7.59 14.08
CA GLY A 20 26.11 -8.21 15.39
C GLY A 20 25.08 -7.73 16.41
N TRP A 21 24.81 -6.42 16.44
CA TRP A 21 23.79 -5.84 17.32
C TRP A 21 22.37 -6.29 16.95
N ALA A 22 22.06 -6.36 15.66
CA ALA A 22 20.79 -6.91 15.21
C ALA A 22 20.63 -8.38 15.62
N ALA A 23 21.67 -9.21 15.47
CA ALA A 23 21.66 -10.60 15.94
C ALA A 23 21.53 -10.72 17.47
N ALA A 24 22.01 -9.73 18.21
CA ALA A 24 21.85 -9.65 19.67
C ALA A 24 20.47 -9.12 20.12
N GLY A 25 19.57 -8.76 19.20
CA GLY A 25 18.21 -8.29 19.51
C GLY A 25 18.10 -6.78 19.77
N GLU A 26 19.11 -6.00 19.42
CA GLU A 26 19.11 -4.54 19.61
C GLU A 26 18.05 -3.84 18.75
N CYS A 27 17.58 -4.45 17.65
CA CYS A 27 16.51 -3.88 16.83
C CYS A 27 15.20 -3.67 17.62
N SER A 28 14.98 -4.45 18.69
CA SER A 28 13.82 -4.29 19.58
C SER A 28 14.18 -3.64 20.92
N SER A 29 15.38 -3.93 21.43
CA SER A 29 15.82 -3.41 22.74
C SER A 29 16.31 -1.96 22.67
N ASN A 30 16.77 -1.53 21.50
CA ASN A 30 17.35 -0.22 21.22
C ASN A 30 16.89 0.30 19.85
N GLU A 31 15.58 0.26 19.66
CA GLU A 31 14.90 0.51 18.39
C GLU A 31 15.29 1.86 17.78
N ASP A 32 15.21 2.96 18.54
CA ASP A 32 15.50 4.31 18.01
C ASP A 32 16.91 4.43 17.41
N PHE A 33 17.92 3.91 18.11
CA PHE A 33 19.29 3.93 17.63
C PHE A 33 19.45 3.05 16.38
N MET A 34 18.88 1.86 16.42
CA MET A 34 19.01 0.87 15.37
C MET A 34 18.24 1.27 14.11
N LEU A 35 17.09 1.91 14.22
CA LEU A 35 16.34 2.47 13.08
C LEU A 35 17.14 3.58 12.39
N LEU A 36 17.84 4.42 13.15
CA LEU A 36 18.61 5.54 12.58
C LEU A 36 19.97 5.08 11.98
N ASN A 37 20.60 4.07 12.56
CA ASN A 37 21.98 3.69 12.25
C ASN A 37 22.14 2.32 11.59
N CYS A 38 21.19 1.43 11.78
CA CYS A 38 21.26 0.02 11.37
C CYS A 38 20.00 -0.43 10.62
N ALA A 39 19.41 0.48 9.84
CA ALA A 39 18.13 0.25 9.16
C ALA A 39 18.14 -0.96 8.23
N PHE A 40 19.29 -1.30 7.65
CA PHE A 40 19.42 -2.47 6.78
C PHE A 40 19.44 -3.76 7.61
N SER A 41 20.30 -3.82 8.63
CA SER A 41 20.37 -4.97 9.55
C SER A 41 19.06 -5.23 10.29
N CYS A 42 18.30 -4.19 10.65
CA CYS A 42 16.99 -4.30 11.29
C CYS A 42 15.82 -4.44 10.31
N ARG A 43 16.10 -4.54 9.00
CA ARG A 43 15.10 -4.67 7.94
C ARG A 43 14.05 -3.56 7.93
N SER A 44 14.39 -2.38 8.44
CA SER A 44 13.51 -1.22 8.56
C SER A 44 13.67 -0.20 7.44
N CYS A 45 14.27 -0.59 6.31
CA CYS A 45 14.45 0.27 5.13
C CYS A 45 13.16 0.89 4.56
N PHE A 46 11.99 0.37 4.95
CA PHE A 46 10.67 0.85 4.55
C PHE A 46 10.10 1.92 5.50
N LEU A 47 10.71 2.15 6.67
CA LEU A 47 10.26 3.12 7.67
C LEU A 47 10.75 4.56 7.43
N ASP A 48 11.49 4.81 6.35
CA ASP A 48 11.88 6.17 6.00
C ASP A 48 10.69 6.95 5.45
N ALA A 49 10.04 7.71 6.34
CA ALA A 49 8.91 8.58 6.00
C ALA A 49 9.28 9.74 5.07
N ASN A 50 10.57 10.04 4.86
CA ASN A 50 11.04 11.19 4.10
C ASN A 50 11.81 10.85 2.81
N SER A 51 12.20 9.60 2.58
CA SER A 51 12.67 9.19 1.25
C SER A 51 11.57 8.52 0.47
N LYS A 52 11.26 9.10 -0.70
CA LYS A 52 10.40 8.46 -1.70
C LYS A 52 10.86 7.02 -1.85
N CYS A 53 9.97 6.07 -1.55
CA CYS A 53 10.19 4.67 -1.92
C CYS A 53 10.69 4.63 -3.37
N ARG A 54 11.79 3.90 -3.63
CA ARG A 54 12.27 3.74 -5.00
C ARG A 54 11.24 2.91 -5.77
N ARG A 55 10.41 3.57 -6.59
CA ARG A 55 9.81 2.91 -7.74
C ARG A 55 10.93 2.63 -8.73
N ASP A 56 10.91 1.48 -9.38
CA ASP A 56 11.80 1.26 -10.52
C ASP A 56 11.36 2.24 -11.62
N ASP A 57 12.31 2.98 -12.19
CA ASP A 57 12.02 3.97 -13.24
C ASP A 57 11.52 3.28 -14.53
N ASN A 58 11.78 1.98 -14.70
CA ASN A 58 11.24 1.14 -15.76
C ASN A 58 9.85 0.54 -15.43
N GLU A 59 9.38 0.66 -14.18
CA GLU A 59 8.07 0.16 -13.80
C GLU A 59 6.99 1.12 -14.28
N SER A 60 6.04 0.60 -15.04
CA SER A 60 4.88 1.39 -15.46
C SER A 60 3.98 1.67 -14.24
N PRO A 61 3.45 2.90 -14.09
CA PRO A 61 2.48 3.19 -13.04
C PRO A 61 1.27 2.25 -13.11
N ALA A 62 0.85 1.72 -11.95
CA ALA A 62 -0.36 0.88 -11.86
C ALA A 62 -1.65 1.63 -12.25
N ALA A 63 -1.63 2.96 -12.15
CA ALA A 63 -2.68 3.86 -12.60
C ALA A 63 -2.05 5.17 -13.07
N VAL A 64 -2.64 5.77 -14.09
CA VAL A 64 -2.30 7.10 -14.61
C VAL A 64 -3.46 8.06 -14.35
N VAL A 65 -3.23 9.37 -14.55
CA VAL A 65 -4.31 10.36 -14.44
C VAL A 65 -5.43 10.00 -15.41
N GLY A 66 -6.68 10.04 -14.93
CA GLY A 66 -7.86 9.61 -15.70
C GLY A 66 -8.17 8.10 -15.59
N THR A 67 -7.30 7.27 -15.01
CA THR A 67 -7.63 5.84 -14.79
C THR A 67 -8.85 5.67 -13.89
N ILE A 68 -9.02 6.52 -12.88
CA ILE A 68 -10.19 6.49 -11.98
C ILE A 68 -11.46 6.90 -12.74
N ASP A 69 -11.40 7.99 -13.51
CA ASP A 69 -12.54 8.44 -14.32
C ASP A 69 -12.96 7.36 -15.33
N ALA A 70 -11.99 6.76 -16.03
CA ALA A 70 -12.24 5.65 -16.94
C ALA A 70 -12.86 4.43 -16.23
N THR A 71 -12.49 4.20 -14.95
CA THR A 71 -13.07 3.12 -14.15
C THR A 71 -14.53 3.41 -13.84
N PHE A 72 -14.87 4.63 -13.39
CA PHE A 72 -16.26 5.01 -13.12
C PHE A 72 -17.12 5.05 -14.39
N GLU A 73 -16.60 5.57 -15.49
CA GLU A 73 -17.28 5.55 -16.79
C GLU A 73 -17.54 4.12 -17.29
N ARG A 74 -16.63 3.19 -17.00
CA ARG A 74 -16.85 1.78 -17.32
C ARG A 74 -17.97 1.19 -16.46
N LEU A 75 -17.99 1.49 -15.16
CA LEU A 75 -19.04 1.01 -14.24
C LEU A 75 -20.43 1.48 -14.67
N ILE A 76 -20.56 2.76 -15.07
CA ILE A 76 -21.83 3.32 -15.58
C ILE A 76 -22.35 2.56 -16.81
N LYS A 77 -21.47 1.99 -17.63
CA LYS A 77 -21.86 1.23 -18.83
C LYS A 77 -22.20 -0.23 -18.56
N GLN A 78 -21.64 -0.82 -17.51
CA GLN A 78 -21.74 -2.25 -17.23
C GLN A 78 -22.82 -2.57 -16.21
N GLU A 79 -23.05 -1.66 -15.27
CA GLU A 79 -23.92 -1.87 -14.12
C GLU A 79 -25.09 -0.87 -14.13
N ASN A 80 -26.18 -1.20 -13.44
CA ASN A 80 -27.27 -0.25 -13.21
C ASN A 80 -26.88 0.73 -12.08
N VAL A 81 -26.14 1.78 -12.46
CA VAL A 81 -25.58 2.77 -11.53
C VAL A 81 -26.17 4.15 -11.80
N THR A 82 -26.65 4.79 -10.75
CA THR A 82 -27.11 6.17 -10.77
C THR A 82 -25.95 7.11 -10.42
N VAL A 83 -25.64 8.06 -11.31
CA VAL A 83 -24.59 9.05 -11.09
C VAL A 83 -25.18 10.27 -10.37
N LEU A 84 -24.72 10.54 -9.15
CA LEU A 84 -25.18 11.68 -8.34
C LEU A 84 -24.27 12.90 -8.52
N HIS A 85 -22.96 12.69 -8.69
CA HIS A 85 -21.99 13.76 -8.90
C HIS A 85 -20.75 13.25 -9.63
N ARG A 86 -20.07 14.12 -10.39
CA ARG A 86 -18.89 13.76 -11.21
C ARG A 86 -17.56 14.33 -10.71
N GLU A 87 -17.56 15.45 -9.98
CA GLU A 87 -16.34 16.09 -9.45
C GLU A 87 -16.52 16.65 -8.02
N PRO A 88 -16.64 15.80 -6.98
CA PRO A 88 -16.16 14.43 -6.88
C PRO A 88 -17.14 13.39 -7.42
N TRP A 89 -16.65 12.20 -7.74
CA TRP A 89 -17.49 11.08 -8.12
C TRP A 89 -18.35 10.58 -6.96
N ILE A 90 -19.66 10.63 -7.15
CA ILE A 90 -20.65 10.04 -6.25
C ILE A 90 -21.57 9.17 -7.10
N LEU A 91 -21.54 7.86 -6.84
CA LEU A 91 -22.29 6.84 -7.57
C LEU A 91 -23.20 6.11 -6.57
N HIS A 92 -24.43 5.85 -6.97
CA HIS A 92 -25.39 5.02 -6.25
C HIS A 92 -25.64 3.74 -7.04
N PHE A 93 -25.44 2.59 -6.40
CA PHE A 93 -25.70 1.28 -6.99
C PHE A 93 -27.04 0.79 -6.47
N ASP A 94 -28.02 0.62 -7.35
CA ASP A 94 -29.38 0.25 -6.94
C ASP A 94 -29.44 -1.20 -6.43
N SER A 95 -28.66 -2.08 -7.05
CA SER A 95 -28.50 -3.49 -6.64
C SER A 95 -27.01 -3.86 -6.68
N PHE A 96 -26.30 -3.54 -5.60
CA PHE A 96 -24.85 -3.83 -5.51
C PHE A 96 -24.54 -5.33 -5.34
N LEU A 97 -25.44 -6.08 -4.71
CA LEU A 97 -25.35 -7.53 -4.53
C LEU A 97 -26.66 -8.16 -4.96
N SER A 98 -26.59 -9.34 -5.58
CA SER A 98 -27.75 -10.23 -5.67
C SER A 98 -28.10 -10.80 -4.29
N GLU A 99 -29.35 -11.23 -4.11
CA GLU A 99 -29.77 -11.88 -2.86
C GLU A 99 -28.91 -13.11 -2.54
N GLU A 100 -28.53 -13.89 -3.55
CA GLU A 100 -27.67 -15.08 -3.37
C GLU A 100 -26.25 -14.71 -2.91
N GLU A 101 -25.67 -13.62 -3.42
CA GLU A 101 -24.37 -13.13 -2.97
C GLU A 101 -24.45 -12.57 -1.55
N ALA A 102 -25.53 -11.87 -1.21
CA ALA A 102 -25.78 -11.36 0.13
C ALA A 102 -25.90 -12.51 1.15
N ASP A 103 -26.65 -13.56 0.81
CA ASP A 103 -26.81 -14.74 1.66
C ASP A 103 -25.48 -15.45 1.91
N LYS A 104 -24.62 -15.57 0.89
CA LYS A 104 -23.28 -16.14 1.02
C LYS A 104 -22.38 -15.31 1.94
N LEU A 105 -22.46 -13.98 1.87
CA LEU A 105 -21.71 -13.10 2.76
C LEU A 105 -22.18 -13.22 4.20
N VAL A 106 -23.49 -13.26 4.44
CA VAL A 106 -24.07 -13.44 5.77
C VAL A 106 -23.68 -14.80 6.36
N ALA A 107 -23.72 -15.87 5.56
CA ALA A 107 -23.35 -17.22 5.99
C ALA A 107 -21.85 -17.36 6.32
N ALA A 108 -20.97 -16.62 5.63
CA ALA A 108 -19.54 -16.63 5.91
C ALA A 108 -19.14 -15.77 7.12
N ALA A 109 -20.02 -14.89 7.57
CA ALA A 109 -19.81 -14.02 8.72
C ALA A 109 -20.31 -14.62 10.05
N GLY A 110 -21.06 -15.73 9.99
CA GLY A 110 -21.51 -16.53 11.14
C GLY A 110 -20.56 -17.67 11.47
#